data_AF-A0A1Z5JHN9-F1
#
_entry.id   AF-A0A1Z5JHN9-F1
#
_cell.length_a   1.000
_cell.length_b   1.000
_cell.length_c   1.000
_cell.angle_alpha   90.00
_cell.angle_beta   90.00
_cell.angle_gamma   90.00
#
_symmetry.space_group_name_H-M   'P 1'
#
loop_
_entity.id
_entity.type
_entity.pdbx_description
1 polymer ?
#
loop_
_entity_poly.entity_id
_entity_poly.type
_entity_poly.pdbx_seq_one_letter_code
_entity_poly.pdbx_strand_id
1 'polypeptide(L)'
;MIKKLSVFLLSTVACLLRCNHAFLCQSPHRSPQLLTLQSTIGPAIQVAQSTHDLLSVSLWLPTDDNLPSHVRSQHVHHEKRQRWAAQWLTRFMELQQSSSDETDASLYAEEAFVRTVMAAAQPYDDTIPPTRKETQAIRQSLVALHTLLRTNSKNGVAAESKIIPSIRLLIQRAEQIAPLIPLQEAIEVRWAVRGLLASMGDQLALPQLEQRVSRLPFDILPCGVADLQSVSAWQQDIPFHFDTIVTRTGANVQERRGTAWVAEEGIGALAYSGKLMTPHPLPASVLHVMRQVEHAMGRTEGSFFDCALCNWYPDGESACKFHTDPEHGTMWDRLTCVVAAGDARRFAFRPIQTSWEVWDFNQHTRRPQTKGVNNEPAVIRLFPGDIVQMYDSCNDDFHHAVYPDADGRGRVSLVLKRALPRGSKGHRGHGLVGEGRRSRRKR
;
A
#
# COMPACT_ATOMS: atom_id res chain seq x y z
N MET A 1 30.86 31.42 26.94
CA MET A 1 29.90 30.56 26.22
C MET A 1 30.18 30.45 24.72
N ILE A 2 30.48 31.54 24.00
CA ILE A 2 30.64 31.55 22.54
C ILE A 2 31.83 30.70 22.02
N LYS A 3 32.96 30.63 22.75
CA LYS A 3 34.12 29.80 22.35
C LYS A 3 33.91 28.28 22.50
N LYS A 4 33.00 27.82 23.36
CA LYS A 4 32.68 26.38 23.50
C LYS A 4 31.74 25.90 22.38
N LEU A 5 30.89 26.80 21.86
CA LEU A 5 30.00 26.49 20.74
C LEU A 5 30.77 26.34 19.42
N SER A 6 31.81 27.15 19.17
CA SER A 6 32.58 27.06 17.93
C SER A 6 33.44 25.80 17.85
N VAL A 7 34.02 25.33 18.96
CA VAL A 7 34.80 24.09 19.01
C VAL A 7 33.92 22.86 18.80
N PHE A 8 32.69 22.86 19.33
CA PHE A 8 31.74 21.78 19.12
C PHE A 8 31.25 21.71 17.67
N LEU A 9 30.94 22.86 17.06
CA LEU A 9 30.59 22.94 15.64
C LEU A 9 31.75 22.54 14.71
N LEU A 10 32.97 23.02 14.97
CA LEU A 10 34.15 22.68 14.17
C LEU A 10 34.53 21.19 14.29
N SER A 11 34.43 20.60 15.47
CA SER A 11 34.67 19.16 15.67
C SER A 11 33.62 18.30 14.96
N THR A 12 32.34 18.70 15.02
CA THR A 12 31.25 17.98 14.34
C THR A 12 31.37 18.08 12.82
N VAL A 13 31.71 19.26 12.29
CA VAL A 13 31.94 19.48 10.85
C VAL A 13 33.20 18.77 10.34
N ALA A 14 34.29 18.76 11.12
CA ALA A 14 35.50 18.02 10.78
C ALA A 14 35.28 16.49 10.80
N CYS A 15 34.49 15.99 11.75
CA CYS A 15 34.08 14.58 11.79
C CYS A 15 33.19 14.21 10.58
N LEU A 16 32.25 15.09 10.20
CA LEU A 16 31.41 14.94 9.00
C LEU A 16 32.24 14.85 7.71
N LEU A 17 33.24 15.72 7.54
CA LEU A 17 34.10 15.75 6.36
C LEU A 17 35.06 14.55 6.31
N ARG A 18 35.67 14.18 7.46
CA ARG A 18 36.57 13.02 7.52
C ARG A 18 35.82 11.69 7.36
N CYS A 19 34.59 11.57 7.84
CA CYS A 19 33.79 10.36 7.66
C CYS A 19 33.39 10.19 6.20
N ASN A 20 32.89 11.23 5.52
CA ASN A 20 32.59 11.15 4.09
C ASN A 20 33.84 10.77 3.28
N HIS A 21 35.00 11.32 3.63
CA HIS A 21 36.26 10.97 2.97
C HIS A 21 36.75 9.55 3.29
N ALA A 22 36.55 9.06 4.53
CA ALA A 22 36.90 7.69 4.92
C ALA A 22 36.00 6.64 4.23
N PHE A 23 34.71 6.93 4.06
CA PHE A 23 33.79 6.08 3.29
C PHE A 23 34.13 6.01 1.81
N LEU A 24 34.67 7.09 1.23
CA LEU A 24 34.99 7.15 -0.19
C LEU A 24 36.26 6.34 -0.54
N CYS A 25 37.26 6.21 0.34
CA CYS A 25 38.59 5.70 -0.04
C CYS A 25 38.76 4.17 -0.16
N GLN A 26 37.73 3.32 -0.04
CA GLN A 26 37.92 1.87 0.14
C GLN A 26 37.39 0.93 -0.98
N SER A 27 36.84 1.41 -2.10
CA SER A 27 36.31 0.51 -3.16
C SER A 27 37.09 0.57 -4.49
N PRO A 28 37.64 -0.55 -5.00
CA PRO A 28 38.46 -0.61 -6.22
C PRO A 28 37.67 -0.68 -7.55
N HIS A 29 36.34 -0.80 -7.52
CA HIS A 29 35.50 -0.83 -8.74
C HIS A 29 34.56 0.37 -8.76
N ARG A 30 34.89 1.39 -9.57
CA ARG A 30 34.07 2.61 -9.72
C ARG A 30 33.66 2.83 -11.17
N SER A 31 32.37 3.07 -11.39
CA SER A 31 31.86 3.57 -12.67
C SER A 31 32.34 5.02 -12.91
N PRO A 32 32.84 5.36 -14.12
CA PRO A 32 33.36 6.70 -14.45
C PRO A 32 32.35 7.85 -14.28
N GLN A 33 31.04 7.58 -14.40
CA GLN A 33 30.01 8.62 -14.34
C GLN A 33 29.68 9.07 -12.90
N LEU A 34 29.82 8.19 -11.90
CA LEU A 34 29.62 8.52 -10.48
C LEU A 34 30.85 9.22 -9.84
N LEU A 35 31.99 9.20 -10.54
CA LEU A 35 33.29 9.70 -10.08
C LEU A 35 33.45 11.23 -10.13
N THR A 36 32.62 11.94 -10.89
CA THR A 36 32.78 13.38 -11.16
C THR A 36 32.16 14.30 -10.12
N LEU A 37 31.34 13.77 -9.21
CA LEU A 37 30.77 14.51 -8.09
C LEU A 37 31.42 14.05 -6.79
N GLN A 38 31.89 14.99 -5.97
CA GLN A 38 32.17 14.79 -4.54
C GLN A 38 30.84 14.53 -3.78
N SER A 39 30.05 13.56 -4.23
CA SER A 39 28.72 13.27 -3.72
C SER A 39 28.83 12.43 -2.46
N THR A 40 28.10 12.83 -1.43
CA THR A 40 27.84 11.93 -0.31
C THR A 40 26.89 10.82 -0.77
N ILE A 41 26.74 9.74 0.02
CA ILE A 41 25.91 8.57 -0.35
C ILE A 41 24.48 9.00 -0.73
N GLY A 42 23.88 9.94 0.01
CA GLY A 42 22.52 10.42 -0.25
C GLY A 42 22.32 10.99 -1.68
N PRO A 43 23.08 12.04 -2.08
CA PRO A 43 23.09 12.54 -3.45
C PRO A 43 23.38 11.46 -4.50
N ALA A 44 24.31 10.53 -4.22
CA ALA A 44 24.62 9.43 -5.15
C ALA A 44 23.41 8.51 -5.40
N ILE A 45 22.63 8.19 -4.35
CA ILE A 45 21.37 7.45 -4.47
C ILE A 45 20.37 8.23 -5.35
N GLN A 46 20.23 9.55 -5.10
CA GLN A 46 19.23 10.37 -5.80
C GLN A 46 19.51 10.52 -7.30
N VAL A 47 20.77 10.60 -7.70
CA VAL A 47 21.15 10.78 -9.12
C VAL A 47 21.27 9.46 -9.88
N ALA A 48 21.17 8.31 -9.22
CA ALA A 48 21.23 7.01 -9.87
C ALA A 48 20.09 6.87 -10.90
N GLN A 49 20.47 6.45 -12.11
CA GLN A 49 19.58 6.33 -13.26
C GLN A 49 19.23 4.87 -13.58
N SER A 50 20.04 3.93 -13.10
CA SER A 50 19.83 2.49 -13.26
C SER A 50 19.97 1.73 -11.94
N THR A 51 19.44 0.51 -11.89
CA THR A 51 19.66 -0.39 -10.74
C THR A 51 21.13 -0.77 -10.59
N HIS A 52 21.87 -0.89 -11.68
CA HIS A 52 23.32 -1.12 -11.65
C HIS A 52 24.08 0.05 -11.00
N ASP A 53 23.69 1.30 -11.28
CA ASP A 53 24.26 2.47 -10.57
C ASP A 53 24.03 2.35 -9.07
N LEU A 54 22.80 2.01 -8.65
CA LEU A 54 22.49 1.82 -7.24
C LEU A 54 23.29 0.66 -6.62
N LEU A 55 23.43 -0.47 -7.30
CA LEU A 55 24.22 -1.59 -6.80
C LEU A 55 25.67 -1.17 -6.54
N SER A 56 26.24 -0.31 -7.39
CA SER A 56 27.57 0.28 -7.14
C SER A 56 27.61 1.20 -5.92
N VAL A 57 26.54 1.97 -5.67
CA VAL A 57 26.40 2.86 -4.49
C VAL A 57 26.22 2.05 -3.20
N SER A 58 25.61 0.87 -3.26
CA SER A 58 25.39 0.01 -2.08
C SER A 58 26.71 -0.40 -1.41
N LEU A 59 27.79 -0.53 -2.18
CA LEU A 59 29.13 -0.83 -1.68
C LEU A 59 29.65 0.28 -0.74
N TRP A 60 29.11 1.49 -0.84
CA TRP A 60 29.46 2.63 0.01
C TRP A 60 28.66 2.66 1.32
N LEU A 61 27.57 1.88 1.42
CA LEU A 61 26.76 1.84 2.64
C LEU A 61 27.57 1.26 3.81
N PRO A 62 27.64 1.97 4.96
CA PRO A 62 28.33 1.45 6.13
C PRO A 62 27.74 0.10 6.56
N THR A 63 28.59 -0.86 6.89
CA THR A 63 28.22 -2.03 7.71
C THR A 63 28.99 -1.95 9.02
N ASP A 64 28.49 -2.58 10.09
CA ASP A 64 29.19 -2.56 11.39
C ASP A 64 30.61 -3.14 11.27
N ASP A 65 30.83 -4.12 10.39
CA ASP A 65 32.14 -4.73 10.13
C ASP A 65 33.17 -3.74 9.55
N ASN A 66 32.71 -2.79 8.74
CA ASN A 66 33.56 -1.86 7.98
C ASN A 66 33.74 -0.50 8.68
N LEU A 67 33.14 -0.32 9.86
CA LEU A 67 33.22 0.93 10.62
C LEU A 67 34.34 0.89 11.68
N PRO A 68 35.07 1.99 11.93
CA PRO A 68 35.89 2.11 13.13
C PRO A 68 35.04 1.97 14.40
N SER A 69 35.59 1.37 15.47
CA SER A 69 34.85 1.08 16.72
C SER A 69 34.12 2.30 17.31
N HIS A 70 34.77 3.47 17.29
CA HIS A 70 34.18 4.72 17.79
C HIS A 70 33.03 5.27 16.93
N VAL A 71 32.90 4.83 15.68
CA VAL A 71 31.79 5.19 14.77
C VAL A 71 30.62 4.23 14.95
N ARG A 72 30.89 2.95 15.23
CA ARG A 72 29.89 1.93 15.59
C ARG A 72 29.15 2.25 16.90
N SER A 73 29.79 2.98 17.81
CA SER A 73 29.19 3.34 19.08
C SER A 73 28.49 4.71 19.06
N GLN A 74 28.17 5.25 17.88
CA GLN A 74 27.57 6.57 17.75
C GLN A 74 26.22 6.52 17.01
N HIS A 75 25.18 6.91 17.72
CA HIS A 75 23.78 6.86 17.26
C HIS A 75 23.58 7.52 15.90
N VAL A 76 24.21 8.68 15.69
CA VAL A 76 24.09 9.48 14.47
C VAL A 76 24.56 8.72 13.22
N HIS A 77 25.50 7.79 13.34
CA HIS A 77 26.00 7.02 12.21
C HIS A 77 25.07 5.87 11.85
N HIS A 78 24.45 5.23 12.85
CA HIS A 78 23.45 4.20 12.64
C HIS A 78 22.17 4.77 12.02
N GLU A 79 21.68 5.90 12.53
CA GLU A 79 20.52 6.62 11.95
C GLU A 79 20.79 6.97 10.47
N LYS A 80 22.00 7.44 10.15
CA LYS A 80 22.38 7.76 8.76
C LYS A 80 22.43 6.53 7.86
N ARG A 81 23.04 5.43 8.34
CA ARG A 81 23.10 4.16 7.60
C ARG A 81 21.71 3.67 7.25
N GLN A 82 20.82 3.56 8.23
CA GLN A 82 19.45 3.09 8.03
C GLN A 82 18.69 3.99 7.07
N ARG A 83 18.82 5.31 7.23
CA ARG A 83 18.18 6.28 6.33
C ARG A 83 18.68 6.15 4.89
N TRP A 84 19.99 5.99 4.68
CA TRP A 84 20.54 5.80 3.33
C TRP A 84 20.13 4.46 2.74
N ALA A 85 20.12 3.38 3.53
CA ALA A 85 19.65 2.08 3.08
C ALA A 85 18.16 2.11 2.71
N ALA A 86 17.31 2.78 3.50
CA ALA A 86 15.89 2.98 3.19
C ALA A 86 15.66 3.81 1.92
N GLN A 87 16.43 4.89 1.75
CA GLN A 87 16.42 5.71 0.52
C GLN A 87 16.86 4.89 -0.69
N TRP A 88 17.90 4.08 -0.53
CA TRP A 88 18.39 3.17 -1.57
C TRP A 88 17.32 2.17 -1.97
N LEU A 89 16.68 1.49 -1.01
CA LEU A 89 15.61 0.51 -1.29
C LEU A 89 14.43 1.15 -2.01
N THR A 90 14.03 2.35 -1.57
CA THR A 90 12.95 3.11 -2.22
C THR A 90 13.31 3.45 -3.67
N ARG A 91 14.53 3.94 -3.90
CA ARG A 91 14.99 4.29 -5.24
C ARG A 91 15.16 3.06 -6.15
N PHE A 92 15.65 1.96 -5.59
CA PHE A 92 15.80 0.69 -6.30
C PHE A 92 14.42 0.18 -6.75
N MET A 93 13.43 0.23 -5.85
CA MET A 93 12.04 -0.06 -6.14
C MET A 93 11.47 0.82 -7.26
N GLU A 94 11.67 2.13 -7.22
CA GLU A 94 11.22 3.05 -8.28
C GLU A 94 11.83 2.68 -9.65
N LEU A 95 13.15 2.46 -9.71
CA LEU A 95 13.84 2.14 -10.95
C LEU A 95 13.39 0.79 -11.54
N GLN A 96 13.17 -0.20 -10.69
CA GLN A 96 12.63 -1.51 -11.09
C GLN A 96 11.20 -1.40 -11.64
N GLN A 97 10.39 -0.47 -11.15
CA GLN A 97 9.04 -0.23 -11.65
C GLN A 97 9.02 0.52 -12.98
N SER A 98 9.97 1.44 -13.20
CA SER A 98 10.08 2.20 -14.45
C SER A 98 10.74 1.43 -15.59
N SER A 99 11.43 0.34 -15.30
CA SER A 99 12.11 -0.49 -16.30
C SER A 99 11.08 -1.26 -17.12
N SER A 100 11.07 -1.07 -18.44
CA SER A 100 10.31 -1.92 -19.38
C SER A 100 10.89 -3.32 -19.51
N ASP A 101 12.18 -3.48 -19.16
CA ASP A 101 12.89 -4.74 -19.25
C ASP A 101 12.45 -5.69 -18.11
N GLU A 102 12.41 -6.98 -18.45
CA GLU A 102 12.05 -8.05 -17.53
C GLU A 102 12.89 -7.94 -16.26
N THR A 103 12.21 -7.96 -15.12
CA THR A 103 12.83 -7.72 -13.82
C THR A 103 13.89 -8.78 -13.56
N ASP A 104 15.16 -8.38 -13.56
CA ASP A 104 16.27 -9.31 -13.40
C ASP A 104 16.32 -9.81 -11.95
N ALA A 105 15.76 -11.00 -11.73
CA ALA A 105 15.72 -11.61 -10.41
C ALA A 105 17.11 -11.92 -9.84
N SER A 106 18.16 -11.96 -10.68
CA SER A 106 19.53 -12.15 -10.20
C SER A 106 20.02 -10.97 -9.36
N LEU A 107 19.47 -9.76 -9.55
CA LEU A 107 19.83 -8.57 -8.79
C LEU A 107 19.53 -8.70 -7.28
N TYR A 108 18.52 -9.49 -6.90
CA TYR A 108 18.17 -9.72 -5.49
C TYR A 108 19.15 -10.67 -4.79
N ALA A 109 19.85 -11.51 -5.56
CA ALA A 109 20.88 -12.41 -5.05
C ALA A 109 22.25 -11.73 -4.93
N GLU A 110 22.41 -10.52 -5.47
CA GLU A 110 23.66 -9.78 -5.37
C GLU A 110 23.97 -9.41 -3.92
N GLU A 111 25.24 -9.59 -3.55
CA GLU A 111 25.76 -9.24 -2.22
C GLU A 111 25.47 -7.77 -1.86
N ALA A 112 25.49 -6.89 -2.87
CA ALA A 112 25.10 -5.49 -2.80
C ALA A 112 23.68 -5.26 -2.26
N PHE A 113 22.70 -6.01 -2.80
CA PHE A 113 21.31 -5.93 -2.36
C PHE A 113 21.18 -6.44 -0.92
N VAL A 114 21.72 -7.64 -0.65
CA VAL A 114 21.69 -8.27 0.69
C VAL A 114 22.28 -7.33 1.75
N ARG A 115 23.45 -6.75 1.47
CA ARG A 115 24.13 -5.79 2.34
C ARG A 115 23.27 -4.57 2.63
N THR A 116 22.50 -4.09 1.65
CA THR A 116 21.61 -2.94 1.84
C THR A 116 20.44 -3.28 2.77
N VAL A 117 19.82 -4.46 2.60
CA VAL A 117 18.76 -4.92 3.50
C VAL A 117 19.27 -5.07 4.93
N MET A 118 20.47 -5.65 5.10
CA MET A 118 21.14 -5.74 6.40
C MET A 118 21.38 -4.35 7.03
N ALA A 119 21.88 -3.40 6.24
CA ALA A 119 22.16 -2.04 6.70
C ALA A 119 20.89 -1.29 7.15
N ALA A 120 19.75 -1.55 6.52
CA ALA A 120 18.44 -1.04 6.93
C ALA A 120 17.95 -1.69 8.23
N ALA A 121 18.16 -3.00 8.39
CA ALA A 121 17.66 -3.79 9.50
C ALA A 121 18.42 -3.57 10.82
N GLN A 122 19.74 -3.43 10.76
CA GLN A 122 20.64 -3.42 11.92
C GLN A 122 20.33 -2.26 12.90
N PRO A 123 19.89 -2.54 14.15
CA PRO A 123 19.62 -1.50 15.15
C PRO A 123 20.89 -0.77 15.59
N TYR A 124 20.71 0.33 16.34
CA TYR A 124 21.83 1.00 17.01
C TYR A 124 22.05 0.42 18.41
N ASP A 125 21.05 0.54 19.26
CA ASP A 125 21.03 0.14 20.66
C ASP A 125 19.56 0.01 21.07
N ASP A 126 19.14 -1.19 21.46
CA ASP A 126 17.75 -1.48 21.82
C ASP A 126 17.31 -0.79 23.12
N THR A 127 18.23 -0.16 23.85
CA THR A 127 17.93 0.60 25.07
C THR A 127 17.55 2.06 24.80
N ILE A 128 17.80 2.57 23.59
CA ILE A 128 17.50 3.95 23.21
C ILE A 128 16.20 3.98 22.43
N PRO A 129 15.22 4.83 22.83
CA PRO A 129 13.98 4.98 22.07
C PRO A 129 14.26 5.40 20.63
N PRO A 130 13.55 4.82 19.65
CA PRO A 130 13.75 5.11 18.23
C PRO A 130 13.46 6.58 17.93
N THR A 131 14.24 7.18 17.03
CA THR A 131 13.94 8.54 16.55
C THR A 131 12.83 8.51 15.50
N ARG A 132 12.15 9.64 15.27
CA ARG A 132 11.17 9.76 14.17
C ARG A 132 11.79 9.38 12.80
N LYS A 133 13.07 9.68 12.60
CA LYS A 133 13.78 9.36 11.34
C LYS A 133 14.03 7.87 11.20
N GLU A 134 14.34 7.20 12.30
CA GLU A 134 14.47 5.75 12.35
C GLU A 134 13.14 5.06 12.06
N THR A 135 12.05 5.50 12.69
CA THR A 135 10.69 5.02 12.37
C THR A 135 10.38 5.16 10.87
N GLN A 136 10.71 6.32 10.29
CA GLN A 136 10.48 6.58 8.87
C GLN A 136 11.36 5.69 7.97
N ALA A 137 12.61 5.44 8.35
CA ALA A 137 13.51 4.54 7.61
C ALA A 137 13.02 3.09 7.64
N ILE A 138 12.51 2.61 8.79
CA ILE A 138 11.92 1.28 8.92
C ILE A 138 10.69 1.16 8.02
N ARG A 139 9.77 2.12 8.07
CA ARG A 139 8.59 2.15 7.18
C ARG A 139 8.98 2.07 5.72
N GLN A 140 9.86 2.96 5.28
CA GLN A 140 10.32 3.02 3.88
C GLN A 140 10.94 1.70 3.43
N SER A 141 11.78 1.09 4.28
CA SER A 141 12.42 -0.19 3.99
C SER A 141 11.40 -1.31 3.84
N LEU A 142 10.45 -1.44 4.77
CA LEU A 142 9.42 -2.48 4.72
C LEU A 142 8.50 -2.34 3.50
N VAL A 143 8.02 -1.13 3.22
CA VAL A 143 7.17 -0.83 2.06
C VAL A 143 7.91 -1.12 0.75
N ALA A 144 9.17 -0.69 0.63
CA ALA A 144 9.97 -0.93 -0.57
C ALA A 144 10.26 -2.43 -0.77
N LEU A 145 10.65 -3.15 0.28
CA LEU A 145 10.90 -4.58 0.23
C LEU A 145 9.65 -5.36 -0.15
N HIS A 146 8.52 -5.11 0.50
CA HIS A 146 7.28 -5.77 0.15
C HIS A 146 6.91 -5.53 -1.32
N THR A 147 7.01 -4.28 -1.76
CA THR A 147 6.70 -3.88 -3.15
C THR A 147 7.60 -4.59 -4.14
N LEU A 148 8.92 -4.64 -3.89
CA LEU A 148 9.90 -5.34 -4.72
C LEU A 148 9.61 -6.84 -4.82
N LEU A 149 9.34 -7.51 -3.69
CA LEU A 149 9.06 -8.96 -3.73
C LEU A 149 7.76 -9.27 -4.46
N ARG A 150 6.75 -8.40 -4.35
CA ARG A 150 5.48 -8.56 -5.07
C ARG A 150 5.59 -8.32 -6.58
N THR A 151 6.44 -7.40 -7.01
CA THR A 151 6.68 -7.21 -8.46
C THR A 151 7.43 -8.36 -9.10
N ASN A 152 8.20 -9.14 -8.33
CA ASN A 152 9.06 -10.23 -8.83
C ASN A 152 8.49 -11.65 -8.66
N SER A 153 7.21 -11.78 -8.28
CA SER A 153 6.57 -13.04 -7.88
C SER A 153 6.67 -14.21 -8.88
N LYS A 154 7.10 -13.99 -10.14
CA LYS A 154 7.36 -15.06 -11.12
C LYS A 154 8.59 -15.91 -10.81
N ASN A 155 9.56 -15.39 -10.05
CA ASN A 155 10.83 -16.08 -9.80
C ASN A 155 10.94 -16.74 -8.42
N GLY A 156 9.89 -16.62 -7.60
CA GLY A 156 9.81 -17.25 -6.28
C GLY A 156 10.88 -16.77 -5.29
N VAL A 157 10.62 -17.03 -4.02
CA VAL A 157 11.46 -16.70 -2.86
C VAL A 157 12.82 -17.44 -2.85
N ALA A 158 13.17 -18.15 -3.93
CA ALA A 158 14.34 -19.02 -4.01
C ALA A 158 15.68 -18.27 -3.93
N ALA A 159 15.72 -16.98 -4.28
CA ALA A 159 16.90 -16.13 -4.08
C ALA A 159 17.02 -15.54 -2.65
N GLU A 160 16.01 -15.73 -1.79
CA GLU A 160 15.74 -14.85 -0.64
C GLU A 160 16.28 -15.34 0.72
N SER A 161 16.83 -16.56 0.84
CA SER A 161 17.24 -17.09 2.16
C SER A 161 18.21 -16.20 2.95
N LYS A 162 19.07 -15.44 2.25
CA LYS A 162 20.06 -14.54 2.86
C LYS A 162 19.47 -13.26 3.45
N ILE A 163 18.35 -12.76 2.91
CA ILE A 163 17.73 -11.50 3.37
C ILE A 163 16.62 -11.72 4.40
N ILE A 164 16.04 -12.93 4.48
CA ILE A 164 14.98 -13.28 5.44
C ILE A 164 15.34 -12.89 6.89
N PRO A 165 16.55 -13.16 7.42
CA PRO A 165 16.91 -12.74 8.78
C PRO A 165 16.82 -11.22 8.98
N SER A 166 17.26 -10.44 7.99
CA SER A 166 17.20 -8.98 8.04
C SER A 166 15.78 -8.44 7.91
N ILE A 167 14.94 -9.07 7.07
CA ILE A 167 13.51 -8.75 6.97
C ILE A 167 12.81 -9.01 8.31
N ARG A 168 13.06 -10.17 8.94
CA ARG A 168 12.52 -10.49 10.26
C ARG A 168 12.93 -9.47 11.32
N LEU A 169 14.19 -9.04 11.31
CA LEU A 169 14.67 -8.00 12.21
C LEU A 169 13.96 -6.65 11.98
N LEU A 170 13.73 -6.25 10.72
CA LEU A 170 12.91 -5.06 10.41
C LEU A 170 11.48 -5.19 10.93
N ILE A 171 10.86 -6.35 10.77
CA ILE A 171 9.49 -6.63 11.25
C ILE A 171 9.43 -6.54 12.78
N GLN A 172 10.38 -7.17 13.48
CA GLN A 172 10.47 -7.12 14.95
C GLN A 172 10.65 -5.69 15.46
N ARG A 173 11.47 -4.89 14.77
CA ARG A 173 11.63 -3.47 15.10
C ARG A 173 10.36 -2.67 14.84
N ALA A 174 9.66 -2.90 13.72
CA ALA A 174 8.38 -2.27 13.46
C ALA A 174 7.33 -2.60 14.54
N GLU A 175 7.32 -3.83 15.03
CA GLU A 175 6.48 -4.28 16.15
C GLU A 175 6.81 -3.53 17.45
N GLN A 176 8.09 -3.46 17.82
CA GLN A 176 8.53 -2.76 19.04
C GLN A 176 8.14 -1.27 19.03
N ILE A 177 8.22 -0.62 17.86
CA ILE A 177 7.97 0.81 17.74
C ILE A 177 6.52 1.14 17.35
N ALA A 178 5.67 0.15 17.10
CA ALA A 178 4.31 0.31 16.59
C ALA A 178 3.46 1.35 17.37
N PRO A 179 3.52 1.43 18.71
CA PRO A 179 2.77 2.45 19.47
C PRO A 179 3.17 3.89 19.15
N LEU A 180 4.37 4.11 18.60
CA LEU A 180 4.92 5.42 18.28
C LEU A 180 4.69 5.82 16.82
N ILE A 181 4.28 4.88 15.96
CA ILE A 181 4.05 5.13 14.55
C ILE A 181 2.74 5.93 14.39
N PRO A 182 2.72 7.05 13.64
CA PRO A 182 1.48 7.72 13.27
C PRO A 182 0.50 6.74 12.60
N LEU A 183 -0.81 6.83 12.88
CA LEU A 183 -1.78 5.82 12.45
C LEU A 183 -1.77 5.60 10.93
N GLN A 184 -1.69 6.70 10.18
CA GLN A 184 -1.56 6.70 8.71
C GLN A 184 -0.38 5.84 8.24
N GLU A 185 0.78 5.99 8.90
CA GLU A 185 2.00 5.26 8.58
C GLU A 185 1.93 3.80 9.05
N ALA A 186 1.28 3.53 10.19
CA ALA A 186 1.11 2.18 10.73
C ALA A 186 0.28 1.28 9.80
N ILE A 187 -0.69 1.86 9.06
CA ILE A 187 -1.45 1.15 8.03
C ILE A 187 -0.52 0.59 6.94
N GLU A 188 0.36 1.43 6.39
CA GLU A 188 1.32 1.03 5.35
C GLU A 188 2.32 0.00 5.87
N VAL A 189 2.83 0.21 7.10
CA VAL A 189 3.76 -0.72 7.75
C VAL A 189 3.11 -2.08 7.92
N ARG A 190 1.88 -2.15 8.45
CA ARG A 190 1.18 -3.42 8.66
C ARG A 190 0.87 -4.15 7.37
N TRP A 191 0.45 -3.43 6.32
CA TRP A 191 0.28 -4.01 4.99
C TRP A 191 1.59 -4.65 4.49
N ALA A 192 2.70 -3.90 4.54
CA ALA A 192 4.00 -4.39 4.08
C ALA A 192 4.47 -5.61 4.89
N VAL A 193 4.36 -5.56 6.22
CA VAL A 193 4.75 -6.65 7.12
C VAL A 193 3.95 -7.92 6.84
N ARG A 194 2.62 -7.83 6.75
CA ARG A 194 1.77 -8.98 6.44
C ARG A 194 2.12 -9.59 5.08
N GLY A 195 2.39 -8.76 4.08
CA GLY A 195 2.76 -9.23 2.76
C GLY A 195 4.15 -9.88 2.69
N LEU A 196 5.10 -9.37 3.47
CA LEU A 196 6.42 -10.00 3.64
C LEU A 196 6.30 -11.36 4.35
N LEU A 197 5.54 -11.43 5.45
CA LEU A 197 5.29 -12.68 6.16
C LEU A 197 4.61 -13.72 5.26
N ALA A 198 3.57 -13.33 4.51
CA ALA A 198 2.91 -14.19 3.55
C ALA A 198 3.88 -14.72 2.48
N SER A 199 4.76 -13.86 1.96
CA SER A 199 5.77 -14.26 0.95
C SER A 199 6.80 -15.24 1.53
N MET A 200 7.16 -15.08 2.80
CA MET A 200 8.10 -15.98 3.49
C MET A 200 7.43 -17.26 4.05
N GLY A 201 6.11 -17.41 3.93
CA GLY A 201 5.35 -18.50 4.56
C GLY A 201 5.44 -18.47 6.09
N ASP A 202 5.64 -17.29 6.68
CA ASP A 202 5.89 -17.10 8.10
C ASP A 202 4.63 -16.60 8.82
N GLN A 203 4.48 -16.99 10.09
CA GLN A 203 3.40 -16.56 10.97
C GLN A 203 4.00 -16.02 12.26
N LEU A 204 4.32 -14.72 12.24
CA LEU A 204 4.82 -14.01 13.41
C LEU A 204 3.66 -13.25 14.08
N ALA A 205 3.50 -13.42 15.39
CA ALA A 205 2.57 -12.63 16.17
C ALA A 205 3.09 -11.19 16.34
N LEU A 206 2.24 -10.21 16.00
CA LEU A 206 2.59 -8.78 16.01
C LEU A 206 1.54 -7.96 16.81
N PRO A 207 1.34 -8.28 18.09
CA PRO A 207 0.23 -7.73 18.87
C PRO A 207 0.22 -6.19 18.95
N GLN A 208 1.37 -5.53 19.01
CA GLN A 208 1.46 -4.07 19.09
C GLN A 208 1.08 -3.42 17.76
N LEU A 209 1.57 -3.96 16.64
CA LEU A 209 1.21 -3.47 15.32
C LEU A 209 -0.28 -3.72 15.00
N GLU A 210 -0.80 -4.89 15.39
CA GLU A 210 -2.23 -5.20 15.30
C GLU A 210 -3.07 -4.26 16.18
N GLN A 211 -2.68 -4.04 17.43
CA GLN A 211 -3.35 -3.12 18.35
C GLN A 211 -3.33 -1.67 17.83
N ARG A 212 -2.23 -1.25 17.20
CA ARG A 212 -2.07 0.11 16.69
C ARG A 212 -3.14 0.49 15.66
N VAL A 213 -3.57 -0.47 14.85
CA VAL A 213 -4.54 -0.27 13.77
C VAL A 213 -5.93 -0.84 14.07
N SER A 214 -6.10 -1.54 15.20
CA SER A 214 -7.28 -2.39 15.47
C SER A 214 -8.63 -1.65 15.49
N ARG A 215 -8.60 -0.31 15.55
CA ARG A 215 -9.79 0.54 15.59
C ARG A 215 -10.21 1.05 14.22
N LEU A 216 -9.39 0.87 13.21
CA LEU A 216 -9.74 1.26 11.85
C LEU A 216 -10.95 0.42 11.40
N PRO A 217 -11.98 1.03 10.81
CA PRO A 217 -13.11 0.30 10.24
C PRO A 217 -12.76 -0.33 8.88
N PHE A 218 -11.48 -0.57 8.60
CA PHE A 218 -11.01 -1.20 7.37
C PHE A 218 -9.75 -2.01 7.66
N ASP A 219 -9.48 -3.00 6.81
CA ASP A 219 -8.26 -3.80 6.84
C ASP A 219 -7.78 -4.10 5.42
N ILE A 220 -6.49 -4.41 5.26
CA ILE A 220 -5.92 -4.90 4.02
C ILE A 220 -5.26 -6.25 4.31
N LEU A 221 -5.69 -7.28 3.58
CA LEU A 221 -5.07 -8.61 3.57
C LEU A 221 -4.26 -8.76 2.28
N PRO A 222 -2.92 -8.69 2.35
CA PRO A 222 -2.08 -9.00 1.22
C PRO A 222 -2.23 -10.47 0.82
N CYS A 223 -2.19 -10.76 -0.48
CA CYS A 223 -2.19 -12.14 -0.99
C CYS A 223 -3.40 -13.00 -0.54
N GLY A 224 -4.55 -12.39 -0.29
CA GLY A 224 -5.74 -13.10 0.18
C GLY A 224 -6.49 -13.87 -0.91
N VAL A 225 -6.25 -13.57 -2.19
CA VAL A 225 -6.84 -14.26 -3.34
C VAL A 225 -5.73 -14.74 -4.27
N ALA A 226 -5.78 -16.00 -4.68
CA ALA A 226 -4.88 -16.63 -5.62
C ALA A 226 -5.55 -16.87 -6.98
N ASP A 227 -4.73 -17.15 -8.00
CA ASP A 227 -5.18 -17.59 -9.33
C ASP A 227 -6.21 -16.67 -10.02
N LEU A 228 -6.04 -15.36 -9.83
CA LEU A 228 -6.87 -14.36 -10.50
C LEU A 228 -6.72 -14.44 -12.01
N GLN A 229 -7.86 -14.39 -12.73
CA GLN A 229 -7.84 -14.35 -14.18
C GLN A 229 -7.13 -13.08 -14.70
N SER A 230 -6.60 -13.16 -15.93
CA SER A 230 -6.04 -11.99 -16.60
C SER A 230 -7.12 -10.94 -16.85
N VAL A 231 -6.71 -9.67 -16.98
CA VAL A 231 -7.63 -8.58 -17.31
C VAL A 231 -8.41 -8.86 -18.60
N SER A 232 -7.76 -9.44 -19.61
CA SER A 232 -8.39 -9.82 -20.87
C SER A 232 -9.50 -10.86 -20.69
N ALA A 233 -9.30 -11.86 -19.82
CA ALA A 233 -10.32 -12.86 -19.52
C ALA A 233 -11.51 -12.23 -18.77
N TRP A 234 -11.24 -11.37 -17.78
CA TRP A 234 -12.28 -10.62 -17.07
C TRP A 234 -13.11 -9.72 -17.99
N GLN A 235 -12.49 -9.09 -18.99
CA GLN A 235 -13.20 -8.26 -19.98
C GLN A 235 -14.13 -9.05 -20.89
N GLN A 236 -13.86 -10.34 -21.11
CA GLN A 236 -14.72 -11.22 -21.89
C GLN A 236 -15.90 -11.74 -21.06
N ASP A 237 -15.68 -11.98 -19.76
CA ASP A 237 -16.67 -12.56 -18.86
C ASP A 237 -17.60 -11.52 -18.22
N ILE A 238 -17.12 -10.29 -18.01
CA ILE A 238 -17.89 -9.19 -17.40
C ILE A 238 -18.31 -8.17 -18.47
N PRO A 239 -19.61 -7.81 -18.55
CA PRO A 239 -20.12 -6.83 -19.51
C PRO A 239 -19.81 -5.39 -19.07
N PHE A 240 -18.55 -4.96 -19.18
CA PHE A 240 -18.16 -3.59 -18.82
C PHE A 240 -18.76 -2.55 -19.76
N HIS A 241 -19.28 -1.46 -19.18
CA HIS A 241 -19.81 -0.31 -19.91
C HIS A 241 -19.12 0.99 -19.49
N PHE A 242 -18.78 1.83 -20.48
CA PHE A 242 -18.27 3.19 -20.25
C PHE A 242 -19.42 4.18 -20.36
N ASP A 243 -19.95 4.60 -19.21
CA ASP A 243 -21.08 5.51 -19.17
C ASP A 243 -20.64 6.97 -19.30
N THR A 244 -21.59 7.81 -19.72
CA THR A 244 -21.44 9.27 -19.63
C THR A 244 -22.19 9.74 -18.39
N ILE A 245 -21.48 10.42 -17.48
CA ILE A 245 -22.05 10.98 -16.26
C ILE A 245 -22.25 12.49 -16.41
N VAL A 246 -23.28 13.02 -15.75
CA VAL A 246 -23.50 14.45 -15.64
C VAL A 246 -22.82 14.93 -14.35
N THR A 247 -21.81 15.78 -14.50
CA THR A 247 -21.11 16.39 -13.36
C THR A 247 -22.03 17.36 -12.61
N ARG A 248 -21.65 17.76 -11.39
CA ARG A 248 -22.38 18.75 -10.60
C ARG A 248 -22.57 20.09 -11.32
N THR A 249 -21.70 20.42 -12.27
CA THR A 249 -21.77 21.63 -13.10
C THR A 249 -22.63 21.45 -14.36
N GLY A 250 -23.27 20.29 -14.53
CA GLY A 250 -24.10 19.97 -15.69
C GLY A 250 -23.33 19.50 -16.93
N ALA A 251 -22.00 19.40 -16.86
CA ALA A 251 -21.20 18.92 -17.98
C ALA A 251 -21.28 17.39 -18.11
N ASN A 252 -21.45 16.92 -19.35
CA ASN A 252 -21.36 15.50 -19.69
C ASN A 252 -19.89 15.08 -19.76
N VAL A 253 -19.51 14.08 -18.97
CA VAL A 253 -18.16 13.53 -18.95
C VAL A 253 -18.25 12.03 -19.15
N GLN A 254 -17.56 11.52 -20.16
CA GLN A 254 -17.38 10.08 -20.33
C GLN A 254 -16.51 9.57 -19.19
N GLU A 255 -16.98 8.55 -18.48
CA GLU A 255 -16.17 7.88 -17.47
C GLU A 255 -14.95 7.24 -18.15
N ARG A 256 -13.77 7.41 -17.56
CA ARG A 256 -12.53 6.79 -18.04
C ARG A 256 -12.41 5.31 -17.64
N ARG A 257 -13.29 4.83 -16.76
CA ARG A 257 -13.34 3.43 -16.32
C ARG A 257 -14.63 2.79 -16.78
N GLY A 258 -14.55 1.53 -17.21
CA GLY A 258 -15.72 0.70 -17.45
C GLY A 258 -16.30 0.22 -16.13
N THR A 259 -17.62 0.13 -16.03
CA THR A 259 -18.32 -0.39 -14.85
C THR A 259 -19.35 -1.45 -15.23
N ALA A 260 -19.56 -2.44 -14.36
CA ALA A 260 -20.64 -3.42 -14.48
C ALA A 260 -21.17 -3.79 -13.10
N TRP A 261 -22.48 -3.97 -12.98
CA TRP A 261 -23.13 -4.48 -11.76
C TRP A 261 -23.52 -5.93 -12.01
N VAL A 262 -22.92 -6.87 -11.29
CA VAL A 262 -23.23 -8.31 -11.39
C VAL A 262 -23.82 -8.79 -10.08
N ALA A 263 -24.83 -9.66 -10.14
CA ALA A 263 -25.52 -10.12 -8.94
C ALA A 263 -26.15 -11.50 -9.13
N GLU A 264 -26.33 -12.22 -8.01
CA GLU A 264 -27.17 -13.40 -7.95
C GLU A 264 -28.64 -13.06 -8.29
N GLU A 265 -29.40 -14.08 -8.67
CA GLU A 265 -30.82 -13.93 -9.01
C GLU A 265 -31.62 -13.31 -7.86
N GLY A 266 -32.52 -12.39 -8.21
CA GLY A 266 -33.39 -11.70 -7.25
C GLY A 266 -32.77 -10.50 -6.54
N ILE A 267 -31.54 -10.11 -6.87
CA ILE A 267 -30.92 -8.86 -6.42
C ILE A 267 -31.15 -7.79 -7.48
N GLY A 268 -31.68 -6.65 -7.06
CA GLY A 268 -32.00 -5.52 -7.93
C GLY A 268 -30.80 -4.66 -8.34
N ALA A 269 -31.11 -3.48 -8.86
CA ALA A 269 -30.13 -2.53 -9.35
C ALA A 269 -29.27 -1.88 -8.25
N LEU A 270 -28.13 -1.33 -8.66
CA LEU A 270 -27.24 -0.51 -7.83
C LEU A 270 -27.36 0.96 -8.22
N ALA A 271 -27.68 1.83 -7.26
CA ALA A 271 -27.54 3.27 -7.43
C ALA A 271 -26.08 3.68 -7.16
N TYR A 272 -25.38 4.16 -8.19
CA TYR A 272 -23.96 4.50 -8.10
C TYR A 272 -23.63 5.66 -9.03
N SER A 273 -22.82 6.62 -8.59
CA SER A 273 -22.39 7.77 -9.42
C SER A 273 -23.56 8.54 -10.10
N GLY A 274 -24.72 8.62 -9.44
CA GLY A 274 -25.91 9.29 -9.98
C GLY A 274 -26.67 8.52 -11.07
N LYS A 275 -26.25 7.29 -11.39
CA LYS A 275 -26.92 6.36 -12.30
C LYS A 275 -27.47 5.15 -11.55
N LEU A 276 -28.43 4.47 -12.17
CA LEU A 276 -28.97 3.19 -11.70
C LEU A 276 -28.47 2.09 -12.63
N MET A 277 -27.68 1.15 -12.10
CA MET A 277 -27.05 0.06 -12.84
C MET A 277 -27.90 -1.20 -12.74
N THR A 278 -28.41 -1.68 -13.87
CA THR A 278 -29.15 -2.94 -13.97
C THR A 278 -28.23 -4.12 -13.64
N PRO A 279 -28.68 -5.11 -12.85
CA PRO A 279 -27.88 -6.28 -12.53
C PRO A 279 -27.73 -7.19 -13.76
N HIS A 280 -26.51 -7.63 -14.02
CA HIS A 280 -26.19 -8.74 -14.90
C HIS A 280 -26.03 -10.03 -14.08
N PRO A 281 -26.25 -11.22 -14.68
CA PRO A 281 -26.01 -12.49 -14.01
C PRO A 281 -24.58 -12.56 -13.45
N LEU A 282 -24.43 -13.07 -12.22
CA LEU A 282 -23.14 -13.24 -11.56
C LEU A 282 -22.25 -14.26 -12.31
N PRO A 283 -21.10 -13.85 -12.88
CA PRO A 283 -20.20 -14.79 -13.55
C PRO A 283 -19.52 -15.74 -12.56
N ALA A 284 -19.22 -16.96 -13.01
CA ALA A 284 -18.57 -17.98 -12.18
C ALA A 284 -17.18 -17.55 -11.67
N SER A 285 -16.46 -16.74 -12.46
CA SER A 285 -15.16 -16.16 -12.08
C SER A 285 -15.29 -15.20 -10.88
N VAL A 286 -16.28 -14.31 -10.90
CA VAL A 286 -16.59 -13.38 -9.79
C VAL A 286 -17.01 -14.17 -8.56
N LEU A 287 -17.90 -15.15 -8.73
CA LEU A 287 -18.35 -16.03 -7.65
C LEU A 287 -17.16 -16.76 -7.00
N HIS A 288 -16.23 -17.28 -7.80
CA HIS A 288 -15.02 -17.94 -7.29
C HIS A 288 -14.18 -16.99 -6.42
N VAL A 289 -13.97 -15.75 -6.85
CA VAL A 289 -13.27 -14.73 -6.04
C VAL A 289 -14.03 -14.42 -4.75
N MET A 290 -15.37 -14.31 -4.79
CA MET A 290 -16.17 -14.11 -3.56
C MET A 290 -15.90 -15.22 -2.53
N ARG A 291 -15.89 -16.48 -2.95
CA ARG A 291 -15.63 -17.62 -2.05
C ARG A 291 -14.20 -17.63 -1.52
N GLN A 292 -13.20 -17.27 -2.34
CA GLN A 292 -11.83 -17.11 -1.86
C GLN A 292 -11.71 -15.99 -0.81
N VAL A 293 -12.36 -14.84 -1.03
CA VAL A 293 -12.36 -13.73 -0.07
C VAL A 293 -13.02 -14.14 1.25
N GLU A 294 -14.15 -14.82 1.20
CA GLU A 294 -14.80 -15.35 2.41
C GLU A 294 -13.89 -16.29 3.19
N HIS A 295 -13.22 -17.22 2.49
CA HIS A 295 -12.24 -18.11 3.09
C HIS A 295 -11.06 -17.35 3.73
N ALA A 296 -10.49 -16.38 3.03
CA ALA A 296 -9.39 -15.55 3.53
C ALA A 296 -9.77 -14.71 4.76
N MET A 297 -11.05 -14.36 4.91
CA MET A 297 -11.59 -13.70 6.10
C MET A 297 -11.98 -14.66 7.23
N GLY A 298 -11.72 -15.97 7.07
CA GLY A 298 -12.13 -17.00 8.04
C GLY A 298 -13.63 -17.27 8.06
N ARG A 299 -14.38 -16.83 7.04
CA ARG A 299 -15.82 -17.08 6.91
C ARG A 299 -16.03 -18.38 6.13
N THR A 300 -16.03 -19.50 6.84
CA THR A 300 -16.23 -20.83 6.24
C THR A 300 -17.69 -21.30 6.25
N GLU A 301 -18.57 -20.59 6.96
CA GLU A 301 -19.99 -20.92 7.05
C GLU A 301 -20.82 -20.15 6.02
N GLY A 302 -21.16 -20.84 4.93
CA GLY A 302 -22.10 -20.36 3.91
C GLY A 302 -21.60 -19.19 3.06
N SER A 303 -22.36 -18.91 2.01
CA SER A 303 -22.11 -17.77 1.12
C SER A 303 -22.50 -16.45 1.78
N PHE A 304 -21.62 -15.46 1.77
CA PHE A 304 -21.89 -14.12 2.31
C PHE A 304 -22.12 -13.08 1.21
N PHE A 305 -21.18 -12.94 0.28
CA PHE A 305 -21.30 -12.04 -0.86
C PHE A 305 -22.21 -12.63 -1.93
N ASP A 306 -23.07 -11.79 -2.48
CA ASP A 306 -24.10 -12.15 -3.47
C ASP A 306 -24.14 -11.18 -4.67
N CYS A 307 -23.34 -10.11 -4.66
CA CYS A 307 -23.25 -9.15 -5.76
C CYS A 307 -21.91 -8.39 -5.78
N ALA A 308 -21.54 -7.81 -6.92
CA ALA A 308 -20.32 -7.04 -7.07
C ALA A 308 -20.43 -5.89 -8.07
N LEU A 309 -19.86 -4.74 -7.70
CA LEU A 309 -19.57 -3.65 -8.64
C LEU A 309 -18.17 -3.89 -9.22
N CYS A 310 -18.13 -4.23 -10.50
CA CYS A 310 -16.90 -4.46 -11.24
C CYS A 310 -16.45 -3.15 -11.88
N ASN A 311 -15.18 -2.79 -11.71
CA ASN A 311 -14.56 -1.62 -12.32
C ASN A 311 -13.39 -2.06 -13.18
N TRP A 312 -13.35 -1.62 -14.44
CA TRP A 312 -12.24 -1.81 -15.36
C TRP A 312 -11.55 -0.48 -15.63
N TYR A 313 -10.27 -0.41 -15.27
CA TYR A 313 -9.36 0.71 -15.52
C TYR A 313 -8.50 0.32 -16.73
N PRO A 314 -8.74 0.89 -17.93
CA PRO A 314 -8.01 0.50 -19.14
C PRO A 314 -6.52 0.80 -19.07
N ASP A 315 -6.14 1.86 -18.37
CA ASP A 315 -4.80 2.42 -18.36
C ASP A 315 -4.44 3.09 -17.02
N GLY A 316 -3.29 3.75 -17.01
CA GLY A 316 -2.74 4.52 -15.92
C GLY A 316 -3.49 5.80 -15.57
N GLU A 317 -4.11 6.42 -16.57
CA GLU A 317 -4.85 7.68 -16.45
C GLU A 317 -6.24 7.50 -15.84
N SER A 318 -6.71 6.25 -15.81
CA SER A 318 -7.98 5.85 -15.26
C SER A 318 -7.90 5.78 -13.73
N ALA A 319 -8.76 6.56 -13.06
CA ALA A 319 -8.74 6.73 -11.62
C ALA A 319 -10.16 6.80 -11.04
N CYS A 320 -10.26 6.67 -9.72
CA CYS A 320 -11.48 6.93 -8.97
C CYS A 320 -11.18 7.96 -7.88
N LYS A 321 -11.84 9.12 -7.93
CA LYS A 321 -11.64 10.21 -6.96
C LYS A 321 -12.12 9.79 -5.57
N PHE A 322 -11.69 10.54 -4.55
CA PHE A 322 -12.17 10.34 -3.18
C PHE A 322 -13.70 10.37 -3.11
N HIS A 323 -14.28 9.28 -2.60
CA HIS A 323 -15.71 9.10 -2.41
C HIS A 323 -15.99 8.14 -1.25
N THR A 324 -17.27 8.01 -0.89
CA THR A 324 -17.80 6.92 -0.08
C THR A 324 -18.74 6.10 -0.93
N ASP A 325 -18.86 4.81 -0.61
CA ASP A 325 -19.87 3.98 -1.25
C ASP A 325 -21.27 4.30 -0.66
N PRO A 326 -22.30 4.43 -1.51
CA PRO A 326 -23.63 4.81 -1.05
C PRO A 326 -24.35 3.66 -0.33
N GLU A 327 -25.27 4.01 0.58
CA GLU A 327 -26.32 3.14 1.14
C GLU A 327 -25.86 1.89 1.93
N HIS A 328 -24.62 1.90 2.45
CA HIS A 328 -24.15 0.90 3.40
C HIS A 328 -24.97 0.93 4.70
N GLY A 329 -25.37 -0.24 5.18
CA GLY A 329 -26.26 -0.44 6.33
C GLY A 329 -27.75 -0.24 6.02
N THR A 330 -28.14 0.07 4.77
CA THR A 330 -29.55 0.22 4.38
C THR A 330 -29.95 -0.62 3.18
N MET A 331 -29.17 -0.59 2.10
CA MET A 331 -29.33 -1.45 0.93
C MET A 331 -28.29 -2.57 0.90
N TRP A 332 -27.08 -2.24 1.35
CA TRP A 332 -25.92 -3.12 1.30
C TRP A 332 -25.39 -3.35 2.70
N ASP A 333 -24.85 -4.53 2.97
CA ASP A 333 -24.16 -4.81 4.22
C ASP A 333 -23.00 -3.81 4.43
N ARG A 334 -22.66 -3.54 5.69
CA ARG A 334 -21.56 -2.61 6.00
C ARG A 334 -20.21 -3.21 5.62
N LEU A 335 -20.06 -4.54 5.63
CA LEU A 335 -18.88 -5.22 5.10
C LEU A 335 -18.90 -5.22 3.57
N THR A 336 -17.84 -4.68 2.97
CA THR A 336 -17.53 -4.74 1.54
C THR A 336 -16.07 -5.06 1.36
N CYS A 337 -15.75 -5.84 0.34
CA CYS A 337 -14.38 -6.21 0.02
C CYS A 337 -14.03 -5.75 -1.39
N VAL A 338 -12.82 -5.20 -1.57
CA VAL A 338 -12.28 -4.86 -2.88
C VAL A 338 -11.13 -5.81 -3.18
N VAL A 339 -11.23 -6.53 -4.28
CA VAL A 339 -10.14 -7.35 -4.83
C VAL A 339 -9.68 -6.72 -6.14
N ALA A 340 -8.37 -6.61 -6.33
CA ALA A 340 -7.78 -6.12 -7.57
C ALA A 340 -7.16 -7.28 -8.37
N ALA A 341 -7.25 -7.21 -9.69
CA ALA A 341 -6.56 -8.06 -10.66
C ALA A 341 -5.92 -7.20 -11.75
N GLY A 342 -4.84 -7.69 -12.36
CA GLY A 342 -4.09 -6.94 -13.39
C GLY A 342 -2.99 -6.07 -12.80
N ASP A 343 -2.89 -4.83 -13.25
CA ASP A 343 -1.81 -3.96 -12.83
C ASP A 343 -2.02 -3.39 -11.40
N ALA A 344 -0.94 -3.26 -10.64
CA ALA A 344 -1.00 -2.72 -9.29
C ALA A 344 -1.38 -1.23 -9.31
N ARG A 345 -2.19 -0.77 -8.35
CA ARG A 345 -2.58 0.65 -8.24
C ARG A 345 -2.55 1.14 -6.81
N ARG A 346 -2.27 2.44 -6.67
CA ARG A 346 -2.36 3.14 -5.41
C ARG A 346 -3.82 3.29 -5.00
N PHE A 347 -4.18 2.71 -3.87
CA PHE A 347 -5.46 2.84 -3.19
C PHE A 347 -5.26 3.69 -1.95
N ALA A 348 -6.14 4.66 -1.72
CA ALA A 348 -5.96 5.67 -0.71
C ALA A 348 -7.17 5.77 0.22
N PHE A 349 -6.93 5.94 1.52
CA PHE A 349 -7.94 6.27 2.52
C PHE A 349 -7.68 7.65 3.11
N ARG A 350 -8.74 8.40 3.42
CA ARG A 350 -8.65 9.75 3.97
C ARG A 350 -9.85 10.07 4.87
N PRO A 351 -9.66 10.57 6.11
CA PRO A 351 -10.78 10.93 6.96
C PRO A 351 -11.70 12.00 6.33
N ILE A 352 -13.02 11.90 6.52
CA ILE A 352 -14.01 12.76 5.81
C ILE A 352 -14.06 14.19 6.36
N GLN A 353 -13.69 14.43 7.62
CA GLN A 353 -13.89 15.74 8.27
C GLN A 353 -12.76 16.15 9.22
N THR A 354 -11.71 15.36 9.32
CA THR A 354 -10.69 15.52 10.36
C THR A 354 -9.30 15.12 9.86
N SER A 355 -8.26 15.25 10.68
CA SER A 355 -6.93 14.72 10.36
C SER A 355 -6.76 13.32 10.94
N TRP A 356 -5.72 12.59 10.53
CA TRP A 356 -5.40 11.29 11.13
C TRP A 356 -5.16 11.38 12.63
N GLU A 357 -4.45 12.42 13.10
CA GLU A 357 -4.15 12.60 14.52
C GLU A 357 -5.41 12.85 15.34
N VAL A 358 -6.33 13.67 14.82
CA VAL A 358 -7.59 13.98 15.50
C VAL A 358 -8.53 12.78 15.46
N TRP A 359 -8.60 12.04 14.34
CA TRP A 359 -9.37 10.80 14.26
C TRP A 359 -8.87 9.78 15.28
N ASP A 360 -7.56 9.52 15.28
CA ASP A 360 -6.89 8.58 16.18
C ASP A 360 -7.13 8.95 17.65
N PHE A 361 -6.95 10.23 18.01
CA PHE A 361 -7.23 10.72 19.37
C PHE A 361 -8.70 10.63 19.77
N ASN A 362 -9.64 10.97 18.87
CA ASN A 362 -11.07 10.96 19.18
C ASN A 362 -11.59 9.55 19.41
N GLN A 363 -10.99 8.52 18.81
CA GLN A 363 -11.30 7.13 19.15
C GLN A 363 -10.99 6.80 20.61
N HIS A 364 -10.04 7.50 21.26
CA HIS A 364 -9.76 7.34 22.68
C HIS A 364 -10.70 8.14 23.59
N THR A 365 -11.36 9.20 23.10
CA THR A 365 -12.02 10.19 23.96
C THR A 365 -13.49 10.49 23.65
N ARG A 366 -14.06 9.91 22.57
CA ARG A 366 -15.45 10.14 22.09
C ARG A 366 -15.82 11.62 21.99
N ARG A 367 -14.86 12.48 21.63
CA ARG A 367 -15.09 13.92 21.49
C ARG A 367 -15.57 14.29 20.08
N PRO A 368 -16.35 15.38 19.94
CA PRO A 368 -16.78 15.87 18.63
C PRO A 368 -15.60 16.24 17.73
N GLN A 369 -15.72 15.91 16.44
CA GLN A 369 -14.67 16.17 15.45
C GLN A 369 -14.53 17.67 15.17
N THR A 370 -13.33 18.21 15.33
CA THR A 370 -12.94 19.52 14.80
C THR A 370 -12.36 19.35 13.40
N LYS A 371 -12.62 20.31 12.51
CA LYS A 371 -12.06 20.30 11.14
C LYS A 371 -10.54 20.37 11.21
N GLY A 372 -9.87 19.30 10.78
CA GLY A 372 -8.41 19.20 10.72
C GLY A 372 -7.85 19.98 9.52
N VAL A 373 -6.63 20.50 9.68
CA VAL A 373 -5.90 21.26 8.66
C VAL A 373 -5.07 20.36 7.74
N ASN A 374 -4.76 19.13 8.19
CA ASN A 374 -4.00 18.16 7.41
C ASN A 374 -4.88 16.96 7.02
N ASN A 375 -5.00 16.69 5.72
CA ASN A 375 -5.89 15.66 5.17
C ASN A 375 -5.14 14.76 4.17
N GLU A 376 -3.87 14.50 4.45
CA GLU A 376 -3.06 13.58 3.64
C GLU A 376 -3.61 12.15 3.76
N PRO A 377 -3.69 11.39 2.66
CA PRO A 377 -4.23 10.04 2.68
C PRO A 377 -3.20 8.99 3.10
N ALA A 378 -3.64 7.93 3.76
CA ALA A 378 -2.87 6.68 3.81
C ALA A 378 -2.92 6.04 2.41
N VAL A 379 -1.78 5.73 1.81
CA VAL A 379 -1.72 5.23 0.42
C VAL A 379 -1.00 3.89 0.38
N ILE A 380 -1.68 2.89 -0.17
CA ILE A 380 -1.16 1.53 -0.31
C ILE A 380 -1.14 1.16 -1.79
N ARG A 381 -0.10 0.46 -2.25
CA ARG A 381 -0.07 -0.08 -3.62
C ARG A 381 -0.71 -1.46 -3.62
N LEU A 382 -1.98 -1.55 -3.99
CA LEU A 382 -2.69 -2.82 -4.04
C LEU A 382 -2.18 -3.68 -5.21
N PHE A 383 -1.66 -4.86 -4.88
CA PHE A 383 -1.27 -5.87 -5.85
C PHE A 383 -2.43 -6.79 -6.19
N PRO A 384 -2.34 -7.53 -7.31
CA PRO A 384 -3.24 -8.63 -7.58
C PRO A 384 -3.32 -9.59 -6.40
N GLY A 385 -4.55 -9.90 -5.98
CA GLY A 385 -4.82 -10.81 -4.88
C GLY A 385 -4.92 -10.14 -3.51
N ASP A 386 -4.57 -8.87 -3.38
CA ASP A 386 -4.81 -8.12 -2.15
C ASP A 386 -6.31 -7.87 -1.96
N ILE A 387 -6.77 -8.00 -0.71
CA ILE A 387 -8.15 -7.74 -0.31
C ILE A 387 -8.18 -6.49 0.55
N VAL A 388 -8.93 -5.47 0.15
CA VAL A 388 -9.29 -4.35 1.02
C VAL A 388 -10.66 -4.62 1.61
N GLN A 389 -10.75 -4.70 2.93
CA GLN A 389 -11.99 -4.83 3.67
C GLN A 389 -12.42 -3.46 4.18
N MET A 390 -13.66 -3.08 3.95
CA MET A 390 -14.30 -1.90 4.53
C MET A 390 -15.53 -2.38 5.29
N TYR A 391 -15.61 -2.10 6.59
CA TYR A 391 -16.66 -2.58 7.46
C TYR A 391 -17.15 -1.49 8.41
N ASP A 392 -18.17 -1.79 9.21
CA ASP A 392 -18.74 -0.87 10.21
C ASP A 392 -18.94 0.56 9.68
N SER A 393 -18.28 1.54 10.28
CA SER A 393 -18.37 2.96 9.96
C SER A 393 -17.42 3.42 8.85
N CYS A 394 -16.76 2.54 8.10
CA CYS A 394 -15.73 2.93 7.13
C CYS A 394 -16.21 3.97 6.13
N ASN A 395 -17.36 3.71 5.50
CA ASN A 395 -17.96 4.62 4.52
C ASN A 395 -18.63 5.86 5.16
N ASP A 396 -18.65 5.96 6.48
CA ASP A 396 -19.09 7.15 7.23
C ASP A 396 -17.87 7.99 7.69
N ASP A 397 -16.74 7.34 7.97
CA ASP A 397 -15.55 7.95 8.56
C ASP A 397 -14.47 8.31 7.53
N PHE A 398 -14.36 7.56 6.44
CA PHE A 398 -13.28 7.66 5.46
C PHE A 398 -13.79 7.76 4.02
N HIS A 399 -13.21 8.70 3.28
CA HIS A 399 -13.19 8.62 1.83
C HIS A 399 -12.13 7.64 1.38
N HIS A 400 -12.37 6.97 0.25
CA HIS A 400 -11.36 6.17 -0.43
C HIS A 400 -11.25 6.53 -1.92
N ALA A 401 -10.09 6.22 -2.51
CA ALA A 401 -9.77 6.55 -3.90
C ALA A 401 -8.84 5.52 -4.55
N VAL A 402 -8.87 5.47 -5.88
CA VAL A 402 -7.87 4.78 -6.71
C VAL A 402 -7.15 5.85 -7.51
N TYR A 403 -5.84 5.97 -7.32
CA TYR A 403 -5.04 7.01 -7.97
C TYR A 403 -4.63 6.62 -9.38
N PRO A 404 -4.41 7.63 -10.25
CA PRO A 404 -3.73 7.40 -11.52
C PRO A 404 -2.29 6.94 -11.27
N ASP A 405 -1.74 6.24 -12.25
CA ASP A 405 -0.38 5.70 -12.26
C ASP A 405 0.13 5.81 -13.70
N ALA A 406 1.04 6.73 -14.00
CA ALA A 406 1.35 7.13 -15.39
C ALA A 406 1.77 5.94 -16.27
N ASP A 407 2.48 4.97 -15.70
CA ASP A 407 2.98 3.76 -16.38
C ASP A 407 2.00 2.58 -16.27
N GLY A 408 0.80 2.85 -15.75
CA GLY A 408 -0.17 1.84 -15.40
C GLY A 408 -0.81 1.16 -16.61
N ARG A 409 -0.90 -0.18 -16.56
CA ARG A 409 -1.63 -1.00 -17.54
C ARG A 409 -3.05 -1.35 -17.06
N GLY A 410 -3.79 -2.12 -17.84
CA GLY A 410 -5.14 -2.54 -17.49
C GLY A 410 -5.25 -3.15 -16.08
N ARG A 411 -6.29 -2.75 -15.33
CA ARG A 411 -6.63 -3.29 -14.01
C ARG A 411 -8.14 -3.51 -13.92
N VAL A 412 -8.55 -4.59 -13.29
CA VAL A 412 -9.94 -4.81 -12.87
C VAL A 412 -9.99 -4.80 -11.35
N SER A 413 -11.06 -4.23 -10.78
CA SER A 413 -11.38 -4.45 -9.37
C SER A 413 -12.83 -4.84 -9.16
N LEU A 414 -13.03 -5.78 -8.25
CA LEU A 414 -14.33 -6.28 -7.84
C LEU A 414 -14.63 -5.69 -6.46
N VAL A 415 -15.69 -4.90 -6.36
CA VAL A 415 -16.21 -4.39 -5.09
C VAL A 415 -17.35 -5.31 -4.67
N LEU A 416 -17.03 -6.33 -3.87
CA LEU A 416 -17.92 -7.38 -3.41
C LEU A 416 -18.84 -6.85 -2.32
N LYS A 417 -20.15 -7.06 -2.50
CA LYS A 417 -21.20 -6.58 -1.62
C LYS A 417 -22.16 -7.72 -1.25
N ARG A 418 -22.88 -7.51 -0.16
CA ARG A 418 -24.03 -8.32 0.24
C ARG A 418 -25.27 -7.45 0.24
N ALA A 419 -26.32 -7.89 -0.44
CA ALA A 419 -27.59 -7.18 -0.47
C ALA A 419 -28.43 -7.45 0.78
N LEU A 420 -28.95 -6.39 1.40
CA LEU A 420 -29.83 -6.50 2.57
C LEU A 420 -31.31 -6.61 2.15
N PRO A 421 -32.10 -7.49 2.79
CA PRO A 421 -33.53 -7.59 2.52
C PRO A 421 -34.27 -6.34 3.03
N ARG A 422 -35.22 -5.85 2.23
CA ARG A 422 -36.04 -4.67 2.55
C ARG A 422 -37.54 -4.96 2.52
N GLY A 423 -38.22 -4.37 3.50
CA GLY A 423 -39.67 -4.45 3.66
C GLY A 423 -40.15 -5.86 4.00
N SER A 424 -41.46 -6.00 4.18
CA SER A 424 -42.09 -7.28 4.53
C SER A 424 -41.94 -8.38 3.47
N LYS A 425 -41.58 -8.00 2.24
CA LYS A 425 -41.37 -8.92 1.11
C LYS A 425 -39.90 -9.26 0.85
N GLY A 426 -38.97 -8.78 1.69
CA GLY A 426 -37.55 -9.12 1.59
C GLY A 426 -36.87 -8.77 0.27
N HIS A 427 -37.28 -7.70 -0.42
CA HIS A 427 -36.67 -7.32 -1.69
C HIS A 427 -35.23 -6.83 -1.46
N ARG A 428 -34.29 -7.21 -2.34
CA ARG A 428 -32.87 -6.87 -2.24
C ARG A 428 -32.47 -5.93 -3.37
N GLY A 429 -31.69 -4.89 -3.08
CA GLY A 429 -31.28 -3.87 -4.06
C GLY A 429 -32.40 -2.89 -4.47
N HIS A 430 -32.10 -2.04 -5.46
CA HIS A 430 -33.09 -1.08 -6.01
C HIS A 430 -34.01 -1.74 -7.03
N GLY A 431 -35.25 -1.28 -7.11
CA GLY A 431 -36.12 -1.59 -8.25
C GLY A 431 -35.64 -0.89 -9.53
N LEU A 432 -35.94 -1.45 -10.70
CA LEU A 432 -35.54 -0.83 -11.96
C LEU A 432 -36.34 0.47 -12.22
N VAL A 433 -35.80 1.32 -13.10
CA VAL A 433 -36.50 2.53 -13.54
C VAL A 433 -37.87 2.14 -14.10
N GLY A 434 -38.95 2.63 -13.47
CA GLY A 434 -40.32 2.30 -13.87
C GLY A 434 -40.99 1.18 -13.06
N GLU A 435 -40.34 0.61 -12.03
CA GLU A 435 -40.91 -0.48 -11.21
C GLU A 435 -41.38 -0.05 -9.80
N GLY A 436 -41.42 1.25 -9.52
CA GLY A 436 -41.91 1.77 -8.23
C GLY A 436 -43.45 1.84 -8.11
N ARG A 437 -43.98 1.87 -6.88
CA ARG A 437 -45.42 2.13 -6.63
C ARG A 437 -45.96 3.40 -7.34
N ARG A 438 -45.11 4.39 -7.62
CA ARG A 438 -45.48 5.62 -8.34
C ARG A 438 -45.55 5.47 -9.87
N SER A 439 -44.80 4.54 -10.49
CA SER A 439 -44.89 4.30 -11.94
C SER A 439 -46.15 3.51 -12.31
N ARG A 440 -46.59 2.59 -11.43
CA ARG A 440 -47.88 1.88 -11.59
C ARG A 440 -49.11 2.78 -11.49
N ARG A 441 -48.98 4.00 -10.97
CA ARG A 441 -50.07 4.99 -10.88
C ARG A 441 -50.29 5.80 -12.16
N LYS A 442 -49.44 5.62 -13.18
CA LYS A 442 -49.52 6.30 -14.49
C LYS A 442 -49.93 5.37 -15.65
N ARG A 443 -50.49 4.20 -15.36
CA ARG A 443 -51.17 3.36 -16.37
C ARG A 443 -52.65 3.36 -16.15
#